data_AF-A0A1Y1QI91-F1
#
_entry.id   AF-A0A1Y1QI91-F1
#
_cell.length_a   1.000
_cell.length_b   1.000
_cell.length_c   1.000
_cell.angle_alpha   90.00
_cell.angle_beta   90.00
_cell.angle_gamma   90.00
#
_symmetry.space_group_name_H-M   'P 1'
#
loop_
_entity.id
_entity.type
_entity.pdbx_description
1 polymer ?
#
loop_
_entity_poly.entity_id
_entity_poly.type
_entity_poly.pdbx_seq_one_letter_code
_entity_poly.pdbx_strand_id
1 'polypeptide(L)'
;MRVHALTPSGAWRVLAHGSLVLDENQYSNEYLLSEDRWQPPHLDIVYAYIEQFKRHSDYKSDKAVAQWLGMRGNNAERNLRAFKTGESKPPYGIRRRLLVATGRVPQEIVPVVGFMR
;
A
#
# COMPACT_ATOMS: atom_id res chain seq x y z
N MET A 1 8.09 -0.05 23.47
CA MET A 1 9.31 -0.84 23.77
C MET A 1 10.03 -1.07 22.45
N ARG A 2 11.19 -0.43 22.21
CA ARG A 2 11.93 -0.50 20.93
C ARG A 2 12.99 -1.59 21.04
N VAL A 3 13.04 -2.51 20.08
CA VAL A 3 14.11 -3.52 20.00
C VAL A 3 15.12 -3.04 18.95
N HIS A 4 16.36 -2.86 19.39
CA HIS A 4 17.49 -2.47 18.55
C HIS A 4 18.31 -3.73 18.23
N ALA A 5 18.65 -3.95 16.96
CA ALA A 5 19.65 -4.93 16.56
C ALA A 5 20.64 -4.25 15.60
N LEU A 6 21.93 -4.37 15.89
CA LEU A 6 23.02 -3.87 15.05
C LEU A 6 23.21 -4.77 13.83
N THR A 7 23.28 -4.18 12.65
CA THR A 7 23.85 -4.84 11.46
C THR A 7 25.32 -4.43 11.29
N PRO A 8 26.12 -5.21 10.53
CA PRO A 8 27.58 -5.02 10.44
C PRO A 8 28.05 -3.68 9.83
N SER A 9 27.15 -2.86 9.27
CA SER A 9 27.50 -1.61 8.60
C SER A 9 27.30 -0.34 9.45
N GLY A 10 26.99 -0.47 10.75
CA GLY A 10 26.98 0.67 11.69
C GLY A 10 25.90 1.74 11.43
N ALA A 11 25.01 1.54 10.47
CA ALA A 11 23.90 2.44 10.20
C ALA A 11 22.72 2.13 11.13
N TRP A 12 22.31 3.11 11.94
CA TRP A 12 21.08 3.05 12.72
C TRP A 12 19.85 3.03 11.80
N ARG A 13 19.44 1.86 11.32
CA ARG A 13 18.10 1.71 10.73
C ARG A 13 17.09 1.56 11.86
N VAL A 14 16.17 2.50 11.97
CA VAL A 14 14.93 2.31 12.73
C VAL A 14 14.26 1.06 12.14
N LEU A 15 14.20 -0.04 12.89
CA LEU A 15 13.37 -1.18 12.54
C LEU A 15 11.92 -0.74 12.70
N ALA A 16 11.39 -0.13 11.64
CA ALA A 16 9.97 0.21 11.54
C ALA A 16 9.18 -1.08 11.78
N HIS A 17 8.29 -1.06 12.76
CA HIS A 17 7.41 -2.17 13.07
C HIS A 17 6.47 -2.38 11.86
N GLY A 18 6.83 -3.30 10.97
CA GLY A 18 6.13 -3.51 9.70
C GLY A 18 7.05 -3.65 8.48
N SER A 19 8.19 -4.35 8.61
CA SER A 19 9.09 -4.61 7.47
C SER A 19 8.35 -5.31 6.34
N LEU A 20 8.55 -4.84 5.10
CA LEU A 20 8.17 -5.62 3.93
C LEU A 20 9.02 -6.88 3.85
N VAL A 21 8.51 -7.87 3.11
CA VAL A 21 9.24 -9.08 2.74
C VAL A 21 10.29 -8.84 1.64
N LEU A 22 10.42 -7.60 1.16
CA LEU A 22 11.35 -7.18 0.10
C LEU A 22 12.05 -5.86 0.47
N ASP A 23 13.13 -5.55 -0.24
CA ASP A 23 13.80 -4.24 -0.15
C ASP A 23 13.22 -3.27 -1.19
N GLU A 24 12.49 -2.26 -0.72
CA GLU A 24 11.80 -1.27 -1.58
C GLU A 24 12.78 -0.46 -2.44
N ASN A 25 14.03 -0.31 -2.00
CA ASN A 25 15.04 0.50 -2.71
C ASN A 25 15.48 -0.12 -4.04
N GLN A 26 15.13 -1.38 -4.29
CA GLN A 26 15.41 -2.08 -5.55
C GLN A 26 14.36 -1.77 -6.64
N TYR A 27 13.31 -1.04 -6.30
CA TYR A 27 12.20 -0.72 -7.20
C TYR A 27 12.07 0.79 -7.39
N SER A 28 11.52 1.20 -8.55
CA SER A 28 11.16 2.60 -8.77
C SER A 28 10.19 3.09 -7.69
N ASN A 29 10.37 4.33 -7.22
CA ASN A 29 9.48 4.97 -6.25
C ASN A 29 8.43 5.88 -6.90
N GLU A 30 8.37 5.96 -8.24
CA GLU A 30 7.41 6.80 -8.98
C GLU A 30 5.96 6.48 -8.62
N TYR A 31 5.76 5.27 -8.13
CA TYR A 31 4.50 4.80 -7.62
C TYR A 31 4.01 5.66 -6.43
N LEU A 32 4.87 6.31 -5.66
CA LEU A 32 4.50 7.16 -4.53
C LEU A 32 3.98 8.54 -4.94
N LEU A 33 4.13 8.90 -6.22
CA LEU A 33 3.84 10.24 -6.72
C LEU A 33 2.33 10.50 -6.89
N SER A 34 2.02 11.76 -7.19
CA SER A 34 0.68 12.25 -7.52
C SER A 34 0.15 11.63 -8.82
N GLU A 35 -1.16 11.66 -9.03
CA GLU A 35 -1.85 10.99 -10.15
C GLU A 35 -1.37 11.41 -11.55
N ASP A 36 -0.80 12.60 -11.68
CA ASP A 36 -0.24 13.12 -12.94
C ASP A 36 1.17 12.58 -13.26
N ARG A 37 1.91 12.12 -12.24
CA ARG A 37 3.32 11.72 -12.36
C ARG A 37 3.58 10.25 -12.02
N TRP A 38 2.59 9.56 -11.47
CA TRP A 38 2.79 8.21 -11.00
C TRP A 38 2.99 7.20 -12.14
N GLN A 39 3.68 6.11 -11.81
CA GLN A 39 3.70 4.90 -12.62
C GLN A 39 3.23 3.68 -11.80
N PRO A 40 2.58 2.70 -12.44
CA PRO A 40 2.25 1.44 -11.81
C PRO A 40 3.48 0.78 -11.16
N PRO A 41 3.37 0.33 -9.91
CA PRO A 41 4.47 -0.31 -9.21
C PRO A 41 4.75 -1.69 -9.82
N HIS A 42 5.93 -2.24 -9.53
CA HIS A 42 6.22 -3.65 -9.79
C HIS A 42 5.24 -4.55 -9.03
N LEU A 43 4.92 -5.74 -9.57
CA LEU A 43 3.97 -6.67 -8.95
C LEU A 43 4.40 -7.08 -7.53
N ASP A 44 5.71 -7.21 -7.29
CA ASP A 44 6.24 -7.55 -5.96
C ASP A 44 5.89 -6.50 -4.91
N ILE A 45 5.94 -5.22 -5.29
CA ILE A 45 5.54 -4.10 -4.43
C ILE A 45 4.05 -4.18 -4.12
N VAL A 46 3.22 -4.46 -5.13
CA VAL A 46 1.77 -4.66 -4.95
C VAL A 46 1.50 -5.81 -3.98
N TYR A 47 2.14 -6.95 -4.21
CA TYR A 47 2.02 -8.13 -3.36
C TYR A 47 2.43 -7.82 -1.92
N ALA A 48 3.61 -7.23 -1.73
CA ALA A 48 4.17 -6.94 -0.41
C ALA A 48 3.27 -5.99 0.39
N TYR A 49 2.72 -4.94 -0.22
CA TYR A 49 1.82 -4.02 0.47
C TYR A 49 0.47 -4.66 0.81
N ILE A 50 -0.10 -5.49 -0.06
CA ILE A 50 -1.35 -6.20 0.26
C ILE A 50 -1.13 -7.17 1.43
N GLU A 51 -0.04 -7.93 1.42
CA GLU A 51 0.25 -8.89 2.50
C GLU A 51 0.63 -8.20 3.82
N GLN A 52 1.34 -7.07 3.76
CA GLN A 52 1.56 -6.22 4.93
C GLN A 52 0.23 -5.69 5.49
N PHE A 53 -0.64 -5.17 4.63
CA PHE A 53 -1.95 -4.68 5.06
C PHE A 53 -2.78 -5.77 5.74
N LYS A 54 -2.83 -6.98 5.18
CA LYS A 54 -3.50 -8.13 5.83
C LYS A 54 -2.89 -8.48 7.17
N ARG A 55 -1.55 -8.46 7.28
CA ARG A 55 -0.84 -8.79 8.52
C ARG A 55 -1.22 -7.81 9.64
N HIS A 56 -1.41 -6.54 9.32
CA HIS A 56 -1.60 -5.45 10.29
C HIS A 56 -3.02 -4.87 10.36
N SER A 57 -4.00 -5.46 9.69
CA SER A 57 -5.42 -5.05 9.75
C SER A 57 -6.35 -6.21 10.07
N ASP A 58 -7.64 -5.94 10.30
CA ASP A 58 -8.64 -7.00 10.46
C ASP A 58 -9.02 -7.70 9.14
N TYR A 59 -8.58 -7.17 7.99
CA TYR A 59 -8.89 -7.69 6.67
C TYR A 59 -7.92 -8.82 6.28
N LYS A 60 -8.23 -10.06 6.65
CA LYS A 60 -7.31 -11.20 6.48
C LYS A 60 -7.40 -11.94 5.13
N SER A 61 -8.42 -11.70 4.32
CA SER A 61 -8.63 -12.38 3.02
C SER A 61 -8.54 -11.42 1.84
N ASP A 62 -8.21 -11.93 0.64
CA ASP A 62 -8.23 -11.12 -0.60
C ASP A 62 -9.60 -10.46 -0.81
N LYS A 63 -10.68 -11.18 -0.54
CA LYS A 63 -12.05 -10.64 -0.61
C LYS A 63 -12.27 -9.47 0.34
N ALA A 64 -11.86 -9.60 1.60
CA ALA A 64 -12.01 -8.55 2.61
C ALA A 64 -11.16 -7.31 2.26
N VAL A 65 -9.94 -7.51 1.77
CA VAL A 65 -9.08 -6.42 1.29
C VAL A 65 -9.69 -5.73 0.08
N ALA A 66 -10.18 -6.48 -0.91
CA ALA A 66 -10.83 -5.91 -2.10
C ALA A 66 -12.05 -5.06 -1.72
N GLN A 67 -12.88 -5.54 -0.78
CA GLN A 67 -14.01 -4.79 -0.23
C GLN A 67 -13.58 -3.50 0.47
N TRP A 68 -12.54 -3.56 1.32
CA TRP A 68 -11.99 -2.37 1.99
C TRP A 68 -11.42 -1.34 1.01
N LEU A 69 -10.79 -1.83 -0.07
CA LEU A 69 -10.31 -1.00 -1.16
C LEU A 69 -11.46 -0.35 -1.96
N GLY A 70 -12.71 -0.70 -1.69
CA GLY A 70 -13.89 -0.18 -2.39
C GLY A 70 -14.13 -0.84 -3.74
N MET A 71 -13.49 -1.98 -4.02
CA MET A 71 -13.71 -2.74 -5.24
C MET A 71 -15.11 -3.37 -5.19
N ARG A 72 -15.90 -3.18 -6.24
CA ARG A 72 -17.30 -3.64 -6.32
C ARG A 72 -17.45 -4.80 -7.30
N GLY A 73 -18.54 -5.56 -7.12
CA GLY A 73 -18.96 -6.64 -8.02
C GLY A 73 -18.33 -8.00 -7.71
N ASN A 74 -18.82 -9.03 -8.40
CA ASN A 74 -18.47 -10.44 -8.14
C ASN A 74 -17.00 -10.76 -8.46
N ASN A 75 -16.33 -9.92 -9.25
CA ASN A 75 -14.93 -10.13 -9.67
C ASN A 75 -13.91 -9.39 -8.79
N ALA A 76 -14.32 -8.72 -7.71
CA ALA A 76 -13.42 -7.90 -6.89
C ALA A 76 -12.20 -8.68 -6.35
N GLU A 77 -12.43 -9.88 -5.82
CA GLU A 77 -11.36 -10.76 -5.32
C GLU A 77 -10.42 -11.23 -6.44
N ARG A 78 -10.98 -11.64 -7.59
CA ARG A 78 -10.19 -12.02 -8.78
C ARG A 78 -9.33 -10.86 -9.25
N ASN A 79 -9.88 -9.65 -9.31
CA ASN A 79 -9.16 -8.45 -9.74
C ASN A 79 -8.03 -8.10 -8.77
N LEU A 80 -8.23 -8.24 -7.45
CA LEU A 80 -7.15 -8.03 -6.48
C LEU A 80 -6.01 -9.04 -6.70
N ARG A 81 -6.33 -10.30 -6.99
CA ARG A 81 -5.33 -11.32 -7.34
C ARG A 81 -4.59 -10.98 -8.62
N ALA A 82 -5.30 -10.50 -9.65
CA ALA A 82 -4.69 -10.06 -10.91
C ALA A 82 -3.69 -8.92 -10.69
N PHE A 83 -3.92 -8.04 -9.71
CA PHE A 83 -2.93 -7.02 -9.32
C PHE A 83 -1.68 -7.63 -8.68
N LYS A 84 -1.85 -8.64 -7.81
CA LYS A 84 -0.74 -9.33 -7.14
C LYS A 84 0.11 -10.16 -8.11
N THR A 85 -0.48 -10.70 -9.16
CA THR A 85 0.22 -11.50 -10.18
C THR A 85 0.75 -10.69 -11.34
N GLY A 86 0.41 -9.39 -11.42
CA GLY A 86 0.77 -8.53 -12.55
C GLY A 86 -0.07 -8.74 -13.82
N GLU A 87 -1.10 -9.60 -13.79
CA GLU A 87 -2.06 -9.76 -14.91
C GLU A 87 -2.80 -8.44 -15.20
N SER A 88 -3.01 -7.61 -14.18
CA SER A 88 -3.59 -6.28 -14.32
C SER A 88 -2.90 -5.27 -13.43
N LYS A 89 -2.97 -3.99 -13.80
CA LYS A 89 -2.41 -2.87 -13.03
C LYS A 89 -3.49 -2.28 -12.11
N PRO A 90 -3.23 -2.09 -10.82
CA PRO A 90 -4.19 -1.46 -9.92
C PRO A 90 -4.42 0.01 -10.32
N PRO A 91 -5.67 0.49 -10.37
CA PRO A 91 -5.97 1.91 -10.59
C PRO A 91 -5.34 2.81 -9.51
N TYR A 92 -5.05 4.07 -9.85
CA TYR A 92 -4.43 5.03 -8.94
C TYR A 92 -5.15 5.09 -7.59
N GLY A 93 -6.48 5.28 -7.58
CA GLY A 93 -7.26 5.42 -6.35
C GLY A 93 -7.22 4.20 -5.41
N ILE A 94 -7.25 2.97 -5.98
CA ILE A 94 -7.14 1.72 -5.20
C ILE A 94 -5.79 1.67 -4.51
N ARG A 95 -4.74 2.00 -5.26
CA ARG A 95 -3.38 1.97 -4.77
C ARG A 95 -3.09 3.08 -3.77
N ARG A 96 -3.55 4.30 -4.04
CA ARG A 96 -3.42 5.46 -3.16
C ARG A 96 -4.02 5.15 -1.79
N ARG A 97 -5.20 4.53 -1.75
CA ARG A 97 -5.83 4.09 -0.50
C ARG A 97 -4.96 3.13 0.31
N LEU A 98 -4.34 2.13 -0.35
CA LEU A 98 -3.44 1.19 0.31
C LEU A 98 -2.17 1.87 0.86
N LEU A 99 -1.58 2.80 0.10
CA LEU A 99 -0.39 3.55 0.52
C LEU A 99 -0.67 4.47 1.70
N VAL A 100 -1.83 5.13 1.72
CA VAL A 100 -2.26 5.97 2.85
C VAL A 100 -2.43 5.10 4.10
N ALA A 101 -3.13 3.97 3.99
CA ALA A 101 -3.35 3.09 5.13
C ALA A 101 -2.08 2.43 5.67
N THR A 102 -1.08 2.23 4.83
CA THR A 102 0.23 1.72 5.24
C THR A 102 1.22 2.86 5.60
N GLY A 103 0.79 4.12 5.60
CA GLY A 103 1.61 5.27 6.01
C GLY A 103 2.73 5.66 5.04
N ARG A 104 2.65 5.24 3.77
CA ARG A 104 3.66 5.53 2.72
C ARG A 104 3.46 6.89 2.06
N VAL A 105 2.22 7.39 2.06
CA VAL A 105 1.87 8.70 1.50
C VAL A 105 0.89 9.40 2.43
N PRO A 106 0.90 10.74 2.48
CA PRO A 106 -0.03 11.48 3.31
C PRO A 106 -1.47 11.29 2.81
N GLN A 107 -2.39 11.30 3.77
CA GLN A 107 -3.81 11.44 3.46
C GLN A 107 -4.07 12.84 2.90
N GLU A 108 -4.75 12.90 1.76
CA GLU A 108 -5.24 14.16 1.19
C GLU A 108 -6.62 14.45 1.79
N ILE A 109 -6.72 15.53 2.57
CA ILE A 109 -7.96 15.97 3.20
C ILE A 109 -8.43 17.21 2.46
N VAL A 110 -9.56 17.12 1.76
CA VAL A 110 -10.20 18.28 1.15
C VAL A 110 -10.72 19.17 2.28
N PRO A 111 -10.32 20.46 2.35
CA PRO A 111 -10.83 21.37 3.36
C PRO A 111 -12.36 21.47 3.30
N VAL A 112 -13.01 21.37 4.46
CA VAL A 112 -14.47 21.50 4.55
C VAL A 112 -14.84 22.98 4.45
N VAL A 113 -15.51 23.36 3.37
CA VAL A 113 -16.18 24.65 3.24
C VAL A 113 -17.61 24.47 3.73
N GLY A 114 -17.89 24.89 4.97
CA GLY A 114 -19.22 24.79 5.56
C GLY A 114 -20.15 25.88 5.04
N PHE A 115 -21.26 25.48 4.40
CA PHE A 115 -22.37 26.38 4.11
C PHE A 115 -23.44 26.21 5.20
N MET A 116 -23.32 26.97 6.28
CA MET A 116 -24.35 27.07 7.31
C MET A 116 -25.29 28.23 6.95
N ARG A 117 -26.60 28.00 7.00
CA ARG A 117 -27.66 29.03 6.91
C ARG A 117 -28.37 29.10 8.26
#